data_AF-A0A833DC36-F1
#
_entry.id   AF-A0A833DC36-F1
#
_cell.length_a   1.000
_cell.length_b   1.000
_cell.length_c   1.000
_cell.angle_alpha   90.00
_cell.angle_beta   90.00
_cell.angle_gamma   90.00
#
_symmetry.space_group_name_H-M   'P 1'
#
loop_
_entity.id
_entity.type
_entity.pdbx_description
1 polymer ?
#
loop_
_entity_poly.entity_id
_entity_poly.type
_entity_poly.pdbx_seq_one_letter_code
_entity_poly.pdbx_strand_id
1 'polypeptide(L)'
;MRNNMDRIVVGITGASGIPYGIRLLEVLKEFDVEVHLTCSLSAELVNKHEGDGRSWKSVLALADVVHDNDNLAASIASGSFKAKAMAIVPCSGTTLGKLAAGISDNLVTRAALV
;
A
#
# COMPACT_ATOMS: atom_id res chain seq x y z
N MET A 1 -17.58 -23.15 -6.17
CA MET A 1 -16.76 -23.04 -4.95
C MET A 1 -15.84 -21.84 -5.15
N ARG A 2 -15.99 -20.75 -4.38
CA ARG A 2 -15.09 -19.59 -4.52
C ARG A 2 -13.76 -19.98 -3.87
N ASN A 3 -12.76 -20.24 -4.70
CA ASN A 3 -11.36 -20.31 -4.28
C ASN A 3 -10.95 -18.87 -3.98
N ASN A 4 -11.38 -18.33 -2.84
CA ASN A 4 -11.30 -16.90 -2.57
C ASN A 4 -9.95 -16.65 -1.92
N MET A 5 -8.92 -16.50 -2.77
CA MET A 5 -7.60 -16.05 -2.32
C MET A 5 -7.79 -14.78 -1.48
N ASP A 6 -7.24 -14.78 -0.28
CA ASP A 6 -7.38 -13.66 0.63
C ASP A 6 -6.68 -12.44 0.03
N ARG A 7 -7.31 -11.27 0.10
CA ARG A 7 -6.75 -10.03 -0.45
C ARG A 7 -6.20 -9.16 0.67
N ILE A 8 -4.98 -8.66 0.50
CA ILE A 8 -4.34 -7.74 1.45
C ILE A 8 -4.01 -6.45 0.72
N VAL A 9 -4.38 -5.32 1.31
CA VAL A 9 -4.00 -3.99 0.80
C VAL A 9 -2.74 -3.53 1.54
N VAL A 10 -1.74 -3.05 0.81
CA VAL A 10 -0.53 -2.45 1.36
C VAL A 10 -0.44 -0.99 0.88
N GLY A 11 -0.28 -0.07 1.81
CA GLY A 11 0.07 1.31 1.57
C GLY A 11 1.53 1.57 1.89
N ILE A 12 2.30 2.18 1.01
CA ILE A 12 3.65 2.68 1.34
C ILE A 12 3.64 4.21 1.22
N THR A 13 4.03 4.91 2.29
CA THR A 13 4.04 6.38 2.30
C THR A 13 5.42 6.94 2.60
N GLY A 14 5.61 8.24 2.35
CA GLY A 14 6.89 8.93 2.55
C GLY A 14 7.24 9.17 4.01
N ALA A 15 7.64 8.11 4.70
CA ALA A 15 8.23 8.13 6.03
C ALA A 15 9.50 7.28 6.04
N SER A 16 10.36 7.50 7.02
CA SER A 16 11.55 6.66 7.20
C SER A 16 11.15 5.20 7.45
N GLY A 17 11.98 4.26 6.98
CA GLY A 17 11.73 2.84 7.14
C GLY A 17 11.10 2.15 5.92
N ILE A 18 11.35 2.66 4.71
CA ILE A 18 10.97 1.97 3.45
C ILE A 18 11.38 0.49 3.40
N PRO A 19 12.56 0.07 3.92
CA PRO A 19 12.91 -1.36 3.97
C PRO A 19 11.88 -2.25 4.66
N TYR A 20 11.10 -1.74 5.62
CA TYR A 20 10.03 -2.52 6.26
C TYR A 20 8.84 -2.75 5.34
N GLY A 21 8.48 -1.76 4.51
CA GLY A 21 7.44 -1.90 3.49
C GLY A 21 7.84 -2.90 2.41
N ILE A 22 9.09 -2.82 1.95
CA ILE A 22 9.68 -3.79 1.01
C ILE A 22 9.65 -5.20 1.61
N ARG A 23 10.15 -5.35 2.85
CA ARG A 23 10.20 -6.66 3.52
C ARG A 23 8.80 -7.24 3.75
N LEU A 24 7.81 -6.40 4.08
CA LEU A 24 6.42 -6.84 4.18
C LEU A 24 5.93 -7.42 2.86
N LEU A 25 6.16 -6.74 1.73
CA LEU A 25 5.76 -7.24 0.42
C LEU A 25 6.45 -8.56 0.07
N GLU A 26 7.75 -8.71 0.38
CA GLU A 26 8.47 -9.97 0.18
C GLU A 26 7.86 -11.11 1.01
N VAL A 27 7.57 -10.87 2.29
CA VAL A 27 7.00 -11.88 3.19
C VAL A 27 5.61 -12.27 2.72
N LEU A 28 4.78 -11.31 2.28
CA LEU A 28 3.43 -11.61 1.81
C LEU A 28 3.41 -12.50 0.56
N LYS A 29 4.44 -12.45 -0.30
CA LYS A 29 4.58 -13.38 -1.44
C LYS A 29 4.75 -14.85 -1.02
N GLU A 30 5.17 -15.11 0.20
CA GLU A 30 5.33 -16.47 0.72
C GLU A 30 3.98 -17.09 1.13
N PHE A 31 2.89 -16.31 1.11
CA PHE A 31 1.54 -16.73 1.46
C PHE A 31 0.60 -16.76 0.25
N ASP A 32 -0.46 -17.55 0.34
CA ASP A 32 -1.53 -17.65 -0.67
C ASP A 32 -2.52 -16.46 -0.55
N VAL A 33 -2.01 -15.25 -0.79
CA VAL A 33 -2.75 -13.99 -0.72
C VAL A 33 -2.48 -13.12 -1.94
N GLU A 34 -3.48 -12.38 -2.41
CA GLU A 34 -3.34 -11.39 -3.47
C GLU A 34 -3.08 -10.01 -2.86
N VAL A 35 -1.92 -9.43 -3.17
CA VAL A 35 -1.46 -8.16 -2.62
C VAL A 35 -1.80 -7.00 -3.56
N HIS A 36 -2.60 -6.06 -3.05
CA HIS A 36 -2.94 -4.81 -3.71
C HIS A 36 -2.12 -3.67 -3.11
N LEU A 37 -1.26 -3.04 -3.89
CA LEU A 37 -0.35 -1.98 -3.45
C LEU A 37 -0.82 -0.61 -3.94
N THR A 38 -0.75 0.40 -3.08
CA THR A 38 -0.80 1.82 -3.46
C THR A 38 0.26 2.58 -2.68
N CYS A 39 0.89 3.57 -3.31
CA CYS A 39 2.00 4.28 -2.72
C CYS A 39 1.89 5.80 -2.92
N SER A 40 2.25 6.58 -1.91
CA SER A 40 2.37 8.03 -2.12
C SER A 40 3.61 8.37 -2.96
N LEU A 41 3.58 9.50 -3.67
CA LEU A 41 4.73 9.99 -4.45
C LEU A 41 6.00 10.09 -3.58
N SER A 42 5.86 10.55 -2.34
CA SER A 42 6.98 10.68 -1.41
C SER A 42 7.61 9.35 -1.02
N ALA A 43 6.92 8.20 -1.15
CA ALA A 43 7.49 6.89 -0.85
C ALA A 43 8.63 6.54 -1.83
N GLU A 44 8.48 6.86 -3.11
CA GLU A 44 9.55 6.68 -4.09
C GLU A 44 10.78 7.53 -3.74
N LEU A 45 10.55 8.77 -3.31
CA LEU A 45 11.64 9.67 -2.92
C LEU A 45 12.40 9.11 -1.72
N VAL A 46 11.70 8.64 -0.69
CA VAL A 46 12.36 8.02 0.47
C VAL A 46 13.08 6.72 0.07
N ASN A 47 12.52 5.92 -0.84
CA ASN A 47 13.19 4.72 -1.35
C ASN A 47 14.55 5.04 -1.98
N LYS A 48 14.69 6.18 -2.68
CA LYS A 48 15.98 6.62 -3.25
C LYS A 48 17.04 6.93 -2.18
N HIS A 49 16.63 7.25 -0.96
CA HIS A 49 17.53 7.59 0.14
C HIS A 49 17.77 6.44 1.13
N GLU A 50 16.73 5.69 1.46
CA GLU A 50 16.74 4.69 2.54
C GLU A 50 16.42 3.26 2.07
N GLY A 51 16.07 3.09 0.80
CA GLY A 51 15.76 1.78 0.24
C GLY A 51 16.97 0.84 0.23
N ASP A 52 16.72 -0.42 -0.08
CA ASP A 52 17.73 -1.49 -0.15
C ASP A 52 18.55 -1.49 -1.45
N GLY A 53 18.56 -0.36 -2.18
CA GLY A 53 19.21 -0.20 -3.49
C GLY A 53 18.35 -0.61 -4.69
N ARG A 54 17.14 -1.15 -4.48
CA ARG A 54 16.23 -1.49 -5.59
C ARG A 54 15.59 -0.26 -6.21
N SER A 55 15.34 -0.34 -7.52
CA SER A 55 14.54 0.65 -8.23
C SER A 55 13.09 0.63 -7.71
N TRP A 56 12.40 1.77 -7.79
CA TRP A 56 11.01 1.84 -7.38
C TRP A 56 10.12 0.87 -8.17
N LYS A 57 10.37 0.72 -9.48
CA LYS A 57 9.70 -0.28 -10.32
C LYS A 57 9.88 -1.71 -9.78
N SER A 58 11.07 -2.04 -9.27
CA SER A 58 11.34 -3.36 -8.67
C SER A 58 10.57 -3.57 -7.37
N VAL A 59 10.39 -2.52 -6.56
CA VAL A 59 9.56 -2.55 -5.34
C VAL A 59 8.08 -2.76 -5.71
N LEU A 60 7.57 -2.01 -6.70
CA LEU A 60 6.18 -2.13 -7.15
C LEU A 60 5.87 -3.54 -7.69
N ALA A 61 6.82 -4.19 -8.37
CA ALA A 61 6.70 -5.57 -8.85
C ALA A 61 6.67 -6.63 -7.73
N LEU A 62 6.76 -6.21 -6.46
CA LEU A 62 6.53 -7.10 -5.34
C LEU A 62 5.04 -7.34 -5.03
N ALA A 63 4.13 -6.54 -5.59
CA ALA A 63 2.68 -6.73 -5.44
C ALA A 63 2.05 -7.36 -6.70
N ASP A 64 0.90 -8.00 -6.54
CA ASP A 64 0.12 -8.57 -7.65
C ASP A 64 -0.60 -7.48 -8.45
N VAL A 65 -1.13 -6.47 -7.75
CA VAL A 65 -1.83 -5.34 -8.35
C VAL A 65 -1.31 -4.03 -7.76
N VAL A 66 -0.90 -3.10 -8.61
CA VAL A 66 -0.48 -1.75 -8.21
C VAL A 66 -1.53 -0.75 -8.68
N HIS A 67 -2.02 0.06 -7.75
CA HIS A 67 -2.99 1.12 -8.01
C HIS A 67 -2.30 2.47 -7.98
N ASP A 68 -2.66 3.34 -8.93
CA ASP A 68 -2.27 4.74 -8.89
C ASP A 68 -2.90 5.40 -7.66
N ASN A 69 -2.10 6.11 -6.87
CA ASN A 69 -2.56 6.76 -5.66
C ASN A 69 -3.55 7.91 -5.90
N ASP A 70 -3.57 8.45 -7.11
CA ASP A 70 -4.54 9.49 -7.49
C ASP A 70 -5.85 8.88 -8.05
N ASN A 71 -5.89 7.56 -8.29
CA ASN A 71 -7.07 6.87 -8.78
C ASN A 71 -8.04 6.48 -7.65
N LEU A 72 -8.87 7.43 -7.22
CA LEU A 72 -9.92 7.18 -6.23
C LEU A 72 -11.05 6.24 -6.70
N ALA A 73 -11.09 5.89 -7.99
CA ALA A 73 -12.04 4.91 -8.54
C ALA A 73 -11.50 3.48 -8.52
N ALA A 74 -10.27 3.26 -8.02
CA ALA A 74 -9.69 1.94 -7.87
C ALA A 74 -10.52 1.03 -6.96
N SER A 75 -10.45 -0.28 -7.19
CA SER A 75 -11.26 -1.26 -6.48
C SER A 75 -11.11 -1.19 -4.95
N ILE A 76 -9.89 -0.92 -4.48
CA ILE A 76 -9.57 -0.83 -3.05
C ILE A 76 -10.19 0.38 -2.35
N ALA A 77 -10.80 1.32 -3.09
CA ALA A 77 -11.52 2.48 -2.55
C ALA A 77 -13.00 2.19 -2.19
N SER A 78 -13.46 0.94 -2.33
CA SER A 78 -14.85 0.53 -2.10
C SER A 78 -14.96 -0.54 -1.01
N GLY A 79 -15.86 -0.38 -0.05
CA GLY A 79 -16.15 -1.41 0.98
C GLY A 79 -16.79 -2.70 0.44
N SER A 80 -17.20 -2.72 -0.84
CA SER A 80 -17.57 -3.96 -1.54
C SER A 80 -16.35 -4.81 -1.92
N PHE A 81 -15.17 -4.20 -2.02
CA PHE A 81 -13.91 -4.90 -2.19
C PHE A 81 -13.53 -5.57 -0.87
N LYS A 82 -13.72 -6.89 -0.80
CA LYS A 82 -13.49 -7.69 0.41
C LYS A 82 -12.01 -7.98 0.62
N ALA A 83 -11.25 -6.95 0.97
CA ALA A 83 -9.91 -7.11 1.55
C ALA A 83 -10.03 -7.72 2.95
N LYS A 84 -9.13 -8.64 3.29
CA LYS A 84 -9.04 -9.24 4.62
C LYS A 84 -8.35 -8.30 5.61
N ALA A 85 -7.40 -7.50 5.13
CA ALA A 85 -6.65 -6.55 5.93
C ALA A 85 -6.05 -5.45 5.06
N MET A 86 -5.69 -4.34 5.70
CA MET A 86 -4.84 -3.30 5.13
C MET A 86 -3.70 -2.96 6.10
N ALA A 87 -2.49 -2.76 5.58
CA ALA A 87 -1.34 -2.28 6.34
C ALA A 87 -0.69 -1.09 5.63
N ILE A 88 -0.33 -0.04 6.37
CA ILE A 88 0.43 1.11 5.82
C ILE A 88 1.84 1.09 6.41
N VAL A 89 2.85 0.74 5.61
CA VAL A 89 4.22 0.52 6.07
C VAL A 89 5.25 1.09 5.08
N PRO A 90 6.01 2.15 5.45
CA PRO A 90 5.82 2.98 6.64
C PRO A 90 4.64 3.96 6.46
N CYS A 91 4.10 4.43 7.59
CA CYS A 91 3.02 5.41 7.64
C CYS A 91 3.56 6.78 8.08
N SER A 92 3.47 7.77 7.20
CA SER A 92 3.85 9.15 7.48
C SER A 92 2.89 9.83 8.44
N GLY A 93 3.42 10.78 9.22
CA GLY A 93 2.59 11.60 10.11
C GLY A 93 1.47 12.34 9.38
N THR A 94 1.71 12.77 8.13
CA THR A 94 0.66 13.36 7.27
C THR A 94 -0.44 12.35 6.96
N THR A 95 -0.10 11.12 6.61
CA THR A 95 -1.11 10.07 6.33
C THR A 95 -1.90 9.74 7.59
N LEU A 96 -1.21 9.53 8.71
CA LEU A 96 -1.84 9.26 10.00
C LEU A 96 -2.78 10.41 10.43
N GLY A 97 -2.33 11.65 10.31
CA GLY A 97 -3.12 12.84 10.64
C GLY A 97 -4.36 12.98 9.76
N LYS A 98 -4.24 12.72 8.44
CA LYS A 98 -5.38 12.69 7.52
C LYS A 98 -6.40 11.62 7.92
N LEU A 99 -5.96 10.40 8.22
CA LEU A 99 -6.84 9.33 8.66
C LEU A 99 -7.56 9.68 9.96
N ALA A 100 -6.84 10.20 10.95
CA ALA A 100 -7.41 10.64 12.22
C ALA A 100 -8.46 11.76 12.02
N ALA A 101 -8.26 12.63 11.03
CA ALA A 101 -9.18 13.70 10.68
C ALA A 101 -10.30 13.28 9.70
N GLY A 102 -10.34 12.02 9.25
CA GLY A 102 -11.31 11.54 8.26
C GLY A 102 -11.09 12.08 6.83
N ILE A 103 -9.90 12.58 6.52
CA ILE A 103 -9.53 13.11 5.20
C ILE A 103 -9.15 11.93 4.29
N SER A 104 -9.88 11.76 3.18
CA SER A 104 -9.68 10.72 2.17
C SER A 104 -9.38 11.31 0.78
N ASP A 105 -8.31 12.09 0.67
CA ASP A 105 -7.98 12.88 -0.52
C ASP A 105 -7.07 12.15 -1.54
N ASN A 106 -6.64 10.94 -1.22
CA ASN A 106 -5.88 10.05 -2.11
C ASN A 106 -6.22 8.59 -1.81
N LEU A 107 -5.78 7.68 -2.68
CA LEU A 107 -6.17 6.28 -2.61
C LEU A 107 -5.68 5.58 -1.33
N VAL A 108 -4.46 5.84 -0.85
CA VAL A 108 -3.98 5.29 0.44
C VAL A 108 -4.96 5.65 1.56
N THR A 109 -5.30 6.94 1.68
CA THR A 109 -6.21 7.40 2.74
C THR A 109 -7.65 6.91 2.55
N ARG A 110 -8.11 6.85 1.30
CA ARG A 110 -9.46 6.37 0.98
C ARG A 110 -9.62 4.89 1.26
N ALA A 111 -8.66 4.06 0.85
CA ALA A 111 -8.67 2.62 1.07
C ALA A 111 -8.64 2.24 2.56
N ALA A 112 -8.01 3.06 3.40
CA ALA A 112 -7.93 2.83 4.84
C ALA A 112 -9.21 3.24 5.62
N LEU A 113 -10.09 4.04 5.02
CA LEU A 113 -11.32 4.54 5.65
C LEU A 113 -12.58 3.75 5.22
N VAL A 114 -12.46 2.79 4.31
CA VAL A 114 -13.59 2.02 3.75
C VAL A 114 -13.73 0.62 4.31
#